data_AF-A0A1X7A0G9-F1
#
_entry.id   AF-A0A1X7A0G9-F1
#
_cell.length_a   1.000
_cell.length_b   1.000
_cell.length_c   1.000
_cell.angle_alpha   90.00
_cell.angle_beta   90.00
_cell.angle_gamma   90.00
#
_symmetry.space_group_name_H-M   'P 1'
#
loop_
_entity.id
_entity.type
_entity.pdbx_description
1 polymer ?
#
loop_
_entity_poly.entity_id
_entity_poly.type
_entity_poly.pdbx_seq_one_letter_code
_entity_poly.pdbx_strand_id
1 'polypeptide(L)'
;MPAPNNSHKGPEETETYTVITTSANEIVKPIHPQRMPVILEPEDYEQWMNGSAEEAFELLQPFDADKMQIVLSGEGEKSDAVG
;
A
#
# COMPACT_ATOMS: atom_id res chain seq x y z
N MET A 1 13.38 51.74 13.78
CA MET A 1 13.76 50.47 13.16
C MET A 1 12.49 49.64 12.98
N PRO A 2 12.12 49.19 11.78
CA PRO A 2 10.99 48.29 11.63
C PRO A 2 11.35 46.88 12.15
N ALA A 3 10.39 46.23 12.82
CA ALA A 3 10.54 44.89 13.38
C ALA A 3 10.76 43.83 12.27
N PRO A 4 11.47 42.71 12.55
CA PRO A 4 11.67 41.65 11.56
C PRO A 4 10.32 41.01 11.21
N ASN A 5 10.05 40.94 9.91
CA ASN A 5 8.86 40.32 9.34
C ASN A 5 8.93 38.81 9.54
N ASN A 6 8.27 38.28 10.57
CA ASN A 6 8.22 36.84 10.81
C ASN A 6 7.05 36.23 10.04
N SER A 7 7.24 36.05 8.73
CA SER A 7 6.29 35.33 7.87
C SER A 7 6.32 33.84 8.22
N HIS A 8 5.42 33.43 9.13
CA HIS A 8 5.14 32.01 9.32
C HIS A 8 4.48 31.50 8.05
N LYS A 9 5.22 30.75 7.22
CA LYS A 9 4.61 29.91 6.18
C LYS A 9 3.68 28.93 6.90
N GLY A 10 2.43 28.82 6.45
CA GLY A 10 1.54 27.75 6.89
C GLY A 10 2.14 26.37 6.58
N PRO A 11 1.55 25.29 7.10
CA PRO A 11 2.03 23.94 6.82
C PRO A 11 2.12 23.72 5.31
N GLU A 12 3.25 23.17 4.86
CA GLU A 12 3.48 22.81 3.47
C GLU A 12 2.53 21.67 3.09
N GLU A 13 1.74 21.85 2.04
CA GLU A 13 0.85 20.81 1.54
C GLU A 13 1.69 19.61 1.09
N THR A 14 1.47 18.46 1.72
CA THR A 14 2.21 17.22 1.45
C THR A 14 1.26 16.21 0.83
N GLU A 15 1.60 15.69 -0.36
CA GLU A 15 0.86 14.60 -0.97
C GLU A 15 1.12 13.29 -0.22
N THR A 16 0.05 12.62 0.18
CA THR A 16 0.11 11.34 0.91
C THR A 16 -0.78 10.32 0.25
N TYR A 17 -0.40 9.05 0.35
CA TYR A 17 -1.17 7.92 -0.15
C TYR A 17 -1.27 6.83 0.92
N THR A 18 -2.17 5.88 0.70
CA THR A 18 -2.34 4.70 1.55
C THR A 18 -2.56 3.46 0.70
N VAL A 19 -2.26 2.30 1.27
CA VAL A 19 -2.51 0.99 0.64
C VAL A 19 -3.84 0.44 1.15
N ILE A 20 -4.67 -0.05 0.23
CA ILE A 20 -5.92 -0.72 0.57
C ILE A 20 -5.61 -2.18 0.94
N THR A 21 -6.25 -2.66 2.00
CA THR A 21 -6.12 -4.05 2.46
C THR A 21 -7.42 -4.82 2.28
N THR A 22 -7.29 -6.12 2.01
CA THR A 22 -8.36 -7.11 1.95
C THR A 22 -8.07 -8.26 2.92
N SER A 23 -8.92 -9.29 3.00
CA SER A 23 -8.69 -10.47 3.83
C SER A 23 -7.49 -11.28 3.33
N ALA A 24 -6.74 -11.91 4.24
CA ALA A 24 -5.59 -12.73 3.85
C ALA A 24 -5.98 -14.02 3.09
N ASN A 25 -5.24 -14.34 2.03
CA ASN A 25 -5.31 -15.63 1.34
C ASN A 25 -4.54 -16.73 2.09
N GLU A 26 -4.54 -17.95 1.57
CA GLU A 26 -3.96 -19.13 2.25
C GLU A 26 -2.43 -19.06 2.44
N ILE A 27 -1.70 -18.29 1.61
CA ILE A 27 -0.25 -18.08 1.79
C ILE A 27 0.03 -17.04 2.88
N VAL A 28 -0.76 -15.96 2.94
CA VAL A 28 -0.52 -14.85 3.87
C VAL A 28 -1.08 -15.14 5.25
N LYS A 29 -2.22 -15.84 5.35
CA LYS A 29 -2.96 -16.08 6.59
C LYS A 29 -2.14 -16.74 7.72
N PRO A 30 -1.21 -17.68 7.46
CA PRO A 30 -0.32 -18.21 8.50
C PRO A 30 0.64 -17.18 9.10
N ILE A 31 0.95 -16.10 8.38
CA ILE A 31 1.90 -15.04 8.79
C ILE A 31 1.15 -13.84 9.37
N HIS A 32 0.14 -13.35 8.66
CA HIS A 32 -0.71 -12.23 9.05
C HIS A 32 -2.19 -12.61 8.86
N PRO A 33 -2.88 -13.09 9.92
CA PRO A 33 -4.17 -13.78 9.77
C PRO A 33 -5.32 -12.94 9.25
N GLN A 34 -5.28 -11.63 9.44
CA GLN A 34 -6.46 -10.78 9.24
C GLN A 34 -6.47 -10.02 7.91
N ARG A 35 -5.30 -9.68 7.36
CA ARG A 35 -5.21 -8.74 6.24
C ARG A 35 -4.05 -9.06 5.31
N MET A 36 -4.23 -8.75 4.04
CA MET A 36 -3.18 -8.61 3.03
C MET A 36 -3.44 -7.35 2.19
N PRO A 37 -2.44 -6.76 1.53
CA PRO A 37 -2.70 -5.70 0.55
C PRO A 37 -3.56 -6.23 -0.60
N VAL A 38 -4.37 -5.37 -1.20
CA VAL A 38 -4.98 -5.66 -2.51
C VAL A 38 -3.89 -5.62 -3.56
N ILE A 39 -3.80 -6.66 -4.37
CA ILE A 39 -2.86 -6.77 -5.49
C ILE A 39 -3.70 -6.92 -6.74
N LEU A 40 -3.47 -6.07 -7.74
CA LEU A 40 -4.21 -6.08 -9.00
C LEU A 40 -3.45 -6.90 -10.05
N GLU A 41 -4.19 -7.63 -10.87
CA GLU A 41 -3.64 -8.20 -12.09
C GLU A 41 -3.36 -7.08 -13.12
N PRO A 42 -2.34 -7.23 -13.98
CA PRO A 42 -2.02 -6.22 -14.99
C PRO A 42 -3.21 -5.84 -15.89
N GLU A 43 -4.09 -6.79 -16.18
CA GLU A 43 -5.28 -6.58 -17.01
C GLU A 43 -6.29 -5.61 -16.37
N ASP A 44 -6.27 -5.46 -15.04
CA ASP A 44 -7.24 -4.65 -14.29
C ASP A 44 -6.79 -3.19 -14.08
N TYR A 45 -5.59 -2.83 -14.51
CA TYR A 45 -5.01 -1.49 -14.24
C TYR A 45 -5.82 -0.36 -14.86
N GLU A 46 -6.34 -0.55 -16.07
CA GLU A 46 -7.17 0.45 -16.75
C GLU A 46 -8.49 0.67 -16.02
N GLN A 47 -9.14 -0.41 -15.57
CA GLN A 47 -10.36 -0.33 -14.76
C GLN A 47 -10.08 0.38 -13.43
N TRP A 48 -8.95 0.09 -12.78
CA TRP A 48 -8.57 0.74 -11.54
C TRP A 48 -8.28 2.24 -11.68
N MET A 49 -7.55 2.64 -12.73
CA MET A 49 -7.11 4.02 -12.92
C MET A 49 -8.18 4.93 -13.52
N ASN A 50 -9.02 4.39 -14.41
CA ASN A 50 -9.94 5.17 -15.24
C ASN A 50 -11.41 4.79 -15.06
N GLY A 51 -11.71 3.70 -14.35
CA GLY A 51 -13.07 3.26 -14.07
C GLY A 51 -13.78 4.09 -13.00
N SER A 52 -15.06 3.79 -12.84
CA SER A 52 -15.87 4.32 -11.75
C SER A 52 -15.40 3.76 -10.40
N ALA A 53 -15.80 4.44 -9.31
CA ALA A 53 -15.51 3.94 -7.97
C ALA A 53 -16.11 2.54 -7.74
N GLU A 54 -17.31 2.27 -8.27
CA GLU A 54 -17.98 0.97 -8.15
C GLU A 54 -17.16 -0.13 -8.84
N GLU A 55 -16.70 0.12 -10.07
CA GLU A 55 -15.82 -0.81 -10.81
C GLU A 55 -14.49 -1.03 -10.08
N ALA A 56 -13.91 0.00 -9.45
CA ALA A 56 -12.69 -0.13 -8.65
C ALA A 56 -12.92 -0.94 -7.35
N PHE A 57 -14.10 -0.82 -6.73
CA PHE A 57 -14.46 -1.57 -5.52
C PHE A 57 -14.56 -3.08 -5.80
N GLU A 58 -14.99 -3.48 -7.00
CA GLU A 58 -15.06 -4.89 -7.41
C GLU A 58 -13.70 -5.57 -7.39
N LEU A 59 -12.62 -4.82 -7.66
CA LEU A 59 -11.23 -5.31 -7.69
C LEU A 59 -10.63 -5.57 -6.31
N LEU A 60 -11.29 -5.17 -5.21
CA LEU A 60 -10.74 -5.25 -3.84
C LEU A 60 -10.81 -6.66 -3.21
N GLN A 61 -10.32 -7.65 -3.92
CA GLN A 61 -10.35 -9.07 -3.53
C GLN A 61 -8.96 -9.58 -3.08
N PRO A 62 -8.90 -10.65 -2.26
CA PRO A 62 -7.64 -11.34 -1.98
C PRO A 62 -7.01 -11.86 -3.26
N PHE A 63 -5.72 -11.59 -3.44
CA PHE A 63 -4.99 -12.07 -4.62
C PHE A 63 -4.86 -13.59 -4.61
N ASP A 64 -4.81 -14.19 -5.81
CA ASP A 64 -4.70 -15.63 -5.99
C ASP A 64 -3.40 -16.16 -5.35
N ALA A 65 -3.55 -17.11 -4.42
CA ALA A 65 -2.43 -17.70 -3.72
C ALA A 65 -1.51 -18.47 -4.67
N ASP A 66 -2.05 -19.12 -5.71
CA ASP A 66 -1.25 -19.92 -6.65
C ASP A 66 -0.32 -19.07 -7.52
N LYS A 67 -0.56 -17.75 -7.57
CA LYS A 67 0.27 -16.76 -8.27
C LYS A 67 1.26 -16.05 -7.36
N MET A 68 1.34 -16.43 -6.09
CA MET A 68 2.26 -15.86 -5.11
C MET A 68 3.30 -16.87 -4.64
N GLN A 69 4.50 -16.36 -4.32
CA GLN A 69 5.55 -17.17 -3.70
C GLN A 69 6.21 -16.39 -2.56
N ILE A 70 6.42 -17.06 -1.43
CA ILE A 70 7.30 -16.56 -0.37
C ILE A 70 8.74 -16.76 -0.82
N VAL A 71 9.44 -15.66 -1.10
CA VAL A 71 10.83 -15.69 -1.61
C VAL A 71 11.89 -15.62 -0.51
N LEU A 72 11.52 -15.21 0.71
CA LEU A 72 12.41 -15.10 1.86
C LEU A 72 11.67 -15.46 3.16
N SER A 73 12.31 -16.20 4.06
CA SER A 73 11.82 -16.52 5.40
C SER A 73 12.98 -16.64 6.40
N GLY A 74 12.82 -16.09 7.62
CA GLY A 74 13.82 -16.18 8.69
C GLY A 74 13.55 -15.23 9.87
N GLU A 75 13.95 -15.62 11.09
CA GLU A 75 14.07 -14.71 12.24
C GLU A 75 15.45 -14.02 12.16
N GLY A 76 15.53 -12.77 11.69
CA GLY A 76 16.76 -11.97 11.86
C GLY A 76 17.20 -10.97 10.78
N GLU A 77 16.47 -10.71 9.70
CA GLU A 77 16.94 -9.77 8.66
C GLU A 77 16.05 -8.53 8.52
N LYS A 78 16.10 -7.68 9.56
CA LYS A 78 15.95 -6.24 9.37
C LYS A 78 17.19 -5.57 9.92
N SER A 79 18.29 -5.65 9.18
CA SER A 79 19.29 -4.60 9.22
C SER A 79 19.05 -3.73 8.00
N ASP A 80 18.43 -2.57 8.20
CA ASP A 80 18.67 -1.47 7.26
C ASP A 80 20.19 -1.28 7.25
N ALA A 81 20.81 -1.45 6.07
CA ALA A 81 22.20 -1.07 5.92
C ALA A 81 22.27 0.44 6.16
N VAL A 82 22.74 0.82 7.35
CA VAL A 82 23.01 2.21 7.70
C VAL A 82 24.06 2.70 6.70
N GLY A 83 23.61 3.55 5.78
CA GLY A 83 24.44 4.42 4.95
C GLY A 83 24.09 5.86 5.26
#